data_AF-A0AAY5EDF4-F1
#
_entry.id   AF-A0AAY5EDF4-F1
#
_cell.length_a   1.000
_cell.length_b   1.000
_cell.length_c   1.000
_cell.angle_alpha   90.00
_cell.angle_beta   90.00
_cell.angle_gamma   90.00
#
_symmetry.space_group_name_H-M   'P 1'
#
loop_
_entity.id
_entity.type
_entity.pdbx_description
1 polymer ?
#
loop_
_entity_poly.entity_id
_entity_poly.type
_entity_poly.pdbx_seq_one_letter_code
_entity_poly.pdbx_strand_id
1 'polypeptide(L)'
;MAKLVECVPNFSEGRNKEVIDAIAGAISATEGCSLLDVDPGASTNRTVYTFVGPPQAVVEGALNAARAAFAIIDMAKHTVYLYGEAAQSENRRSLPTIRAGEYEALPEKLRKSEWAPDFGPATFVASWGATVTGARKFLIAYNVNLLSTKEQAHRIALDIREQGRGKDQPGRFKKVQGIGWYLEESSVAQVSTNILDFELTPLHAVYEEICRDARELNLPVVGSQIVGLIPLKAMLDCADFYVQKEKLFIVEEEHKVRLVISKLGLDSLGPFIPKERIIEYMVEANQDEGRLVSLSLQQFVRSVGARTAAPGGGSVSAAIAAMGAALGCMVGQMTYGKRQFEAVDGIMRRLIPPFHQAMNDLLLIVDADSTAFNSYMAALKMPRSTADDIKRREEAQQEGLKKAVGVPLSLAEKVAALWPVLQDMVRYGNVACKSDAQVAAKALETAVWGAYYNIIINLKDITDQSFKCAVSNDTMLQRNCRTR
;
A
#
# COMPACT_ATOMS: atom_id res chain seq x y z
N MET A 1 -0.86 -0.90 10.50
CA MET A 1 -1.91 -0.90 9.47
C MET A 1 -2.74 -2.17 9.59
N ALA A 2 -4.07 -2.06 9.49
CA ALA A 2 -4.93 -3.23 9.35
C ALA A 2 -4.53 -4.00 8.07
N LYS A 3 -4.61 -5.33 8.08
CA LYS A 3 -4.33 -6.14 6.88
C LYS A 3 -5.38 -5.79 5.83
N LEU A 4 -4.96 -5.12 4.76
CA LEU A 4 -5.81 -4.81 3.63
C LEU A 4 -5.58 -5.85 2.53
N VAL A 5 -6.66 -6.31 1.91
CA VAL A 5 -6.62 -7.17 0.73
C VAL A 5 -7.42 -6.48 -0.36
N GLU A 6 -6.87 -6.41 -1.56
CA GLU A 6 -7.62 -6.03 -2.76
C GLU A 6 -8.28 -7.26 -3.35
N CYS A 7 -9.56 -7.15 -3.70
CA CYS A 7 -10.29 -8.12 -4.48
C CYS A 7 -10.75 -7.47 -5.79
N VAL A 8 -10.42 -8.13 -6.91
CA VAL A 8 -10.72 -7.63 -8.25
C VAL A 8 -11.53 -8.66 -9.03
N PRO A 9 -12.83 -8.88 -8.69
CA PRO A 9 -13.64 -9.82 -9.44
C PRO A 9 -13.97 -9.27 -10.83
N ASN A 10 -14.08 -10.20 -11.78
CA ASN A 10 -14.31 -9.90 -13.18
C ASN A 10 -15.59 -10.58 -13.61
N PHE A 11 -16.56 -9.77 -14.04
CA PHE A 11 -17.86 -10.27 -14.48
C PHE A 11 -18.02 -10.00 -15.98
N SER A 12 -18.56 -10.97 -16.70
CA SER A 12 -18.76 -10.94 -18.16
C SER A 12 -20.02 -10.15 -18.56
N GLU A 13 -20.12 -8.93 -18.08
CA GLU A 13 -21.17 -7.97 -18.42
C GLU A 13 -20.51 -6.59 -18.50
N GLY A 14 -20.69 -5.85 -19.60
CA GLY A 14 -20.09 -4.52 -19.78
C GLY A 14 -21.05 -3.50 -20.38
N ARG A 15 -22.33 -3.84 -20.53
CA ARG A 15 -23.32 -3.02 -21.25
C ARG A 15 -24.58 -2.76 -20.42
N ASN A 16 -25.07 -3.75 -19.68
CA ASN A 16 -26.27 -3.61 -18.87
C ASN A 16 -25.95 -2.93 -17.53
N LYS A 17 -26.32 -1.66 -17.42
CA LYS A 17 -26.07 -0.84 -16.24
C LYS A 17 -26.80 -1.35 -14.98
N GLU A 18 -28.01 -1.90 -15.11
CA GLU A 18 -28.75 -2.42 -13.95
C GLU A 18 -28.03 -3.60 -13.30
N VAL A 19 -27.48 -4.50 -14.12
CA VAL A 19 -26.70 -5.65 -13.63
C VAL A 19 -25.39 -5.17 -12.99
N ILE A 20 -24.73 -4.19 -13.61
CA ILE A 20 -23.48 -3.63 -13.10
C ILE A 20 -23.70 -2.97 -11.73
N ASP A 21 -24.70 -2.11 -11.64
CA ASP A 21 -25.02 -1.36 -10.42
C ASP A 21 -25.52 -2.31 -9.30
N ALA A 22 -26.23 -3.40 -9.64
CA ALA A 22 -26.66 -4.40 -8.66
C ALA A 22 -25.48 -5.16 -8.04
N ILE A 23 -24.49 -5.55 -8.84
CA ILE A 23 -23.28 -6.22 -8.35
C ILE A 23 -22.44 -5.25 -7.50
N ALA A 24 -22.26 -4.01 -7.97
CA ALA A 24 -21.58 -2.96 -7.22
C ALA A 24 -22.27 -2.70 -5.86
N GLY A 25 -23.60 -2.60 -5.85
CA GLY A 25 -24.40 -2.39 -4.64
C GLY A 25 -24.23 -3.51 -3.62
N ALA A 26 -24.15 -4.77 -4.06
CA ALA A 26 -23.93 -5.90 -3.17
C ALA A 26 -22.54 -5.90 -2.52
N ILE A 27 -21.51 -5.46 -3.24
CA ILE A 27 -20.16 -5.28 -2.67
C ILE A 27 -20.17 -4.16 -1.64
N SER A 28 -20.71 -2.99 -2.01
CA SER A 28 -20.75 -1.80 -1.14
C SER A 28 -21.59 -2.00 0.12
N ALA A 29 -22.62 -2.86 0.07
CA ALA A 29 -23.43 -3.21 1.23
C ALA A 29 -22.74 -4.20 2.19
N THR A 30 -21.59 -4.76 1.81
CA THR A 30 -20.86 -5.72 2.66
C THR A 30 -20.03 -4.98 3.71
N GLU A 31 -20.32 -5.23 4.98
CA GLU A 31 -19.61 -4.62 6.11
C GLU A 31 -18.09 -4.88 6.03
N GLY A 32 -17.30 -3.80 6.15
CA GLY A 32 -15.84 -3.86 6.09
C GLY A 32 -15.24 -3.90 4.67
N CYS A 33 -16.05 -3.91 3.61
CA CYS A 33 -15.60 -3.70 2.24
C CYS A 33 -15.77 -2.23 1.82
N SER A 34 -14.80 -1.72 1.08
CA SER A 34 -14.89 -0.43 0.38
C SER A 34 -14.75 -0.69 -1.11
N LEU A 35 -15.83 -0.50 -1.86
CA LEU A 35 -15.79 -0.51 -3.32
C LEU A 35 -15.04 0.74 -3.80
N LEU A 36 -13.94 0.53 -4.51
CA LEU A 36 -13.05 1.60 -4.95
C LEU A 36 -13.34 2.00 -6.39
N ASP A 37 -13.54 1.04 -7.27
CA ASP A 37 -13.71 1.29 -8.70
C ASP A 37 -14.61 0.24 -9.36
N VAL A 38 -15.31 0.67 -10.42
CA VAL A 38 -16.12 -0.18 -11.30
C VAL A 38 -15.86 0.27 -12.73
N ASP A 39 -15.11 -0.55 -13.48
CA ASP A 39 -14.67 -0.24 -14.84
C ASP A 39 -15.40 -1.13 -15.87
N PRO A 40 -16.51 -0.66 -16.47
CA PRO A 40 -17.25 -1.38 -17.49
C PRO A 40 -16.67 -1.16 -18.89
N GLY A 41 -16.16 -2.23 -19.50
CA GLY A 41 -15.72 -2.23 -20.89
C GLY A 41 -16.83 -2.69 -21.84
N ALA A 42 -17.54 -1.74 -22.47
CA ALA A 42 -18.65 -2.04 -23.40
C ALA A 42 -18.20 -2.84 -24.64
N SER A 43 -17.02 -2.54 -25.17
CA SER A 43 -16.41 -3.22 -26.32
C SER A 43 -15.92 -4.62 -25.96
N THR A 44 -15.45 -4.82 -24.72
CA THR A 44 -14.96 -6.11 -24.21
C THR A 44 -16.05 -6.96 -23.53
N ASN A 45 -17.25 -6.40 -23.35
CA ASN A 45 -18.38 -6.97 -22.60
C ASN A 45 -17.98 -7.57 -21.24
N ARG A 46 -17.23 -6.79 -20.46
CA ARG A 46 -16.69 -7.20 -19.16
C ARG A 46 -16.64 -5.99 -18.25
N THR A 47 -16.96 -6.19 -16.98
CA THR A 47 -16.79 -5.19 -15.92
C THR A 47 -15.81 -5.72 -14.90
N VAL A 48 -14.87 -4.87 -14.53
CA VAL A 48 -13.90 -5.11 -13.47
C VAL A 48 -14.36 -4.32 -12.25
N TYR A 49 -14.58 -4.99 -11.13
CA TYR A 49 -14.86 -4.33 -9.87
C TYR A 49 -13.60 -4.39 -9.03
N THR A 50 -13.28 -3.32 -8.33
CA THR A 50 -12.13 -3.25 -7.45
C THR A 50 -12.60 -2.80 -6.08
N PHE A 51 -12.38 -3.64 -5.08
CA PHE A 51 -12.74 -3.30 -3.70
C PHE A 51 -11.68 -3.82 -2.73
N VAL A 52 -11.63 -3.21 -1.56
CA VAL A 52 -10.64 -3.51 -0.53
C VAL A 52 -11.30 -3.70 0.83
N GLY A 53 -10.63 -4.45 1.70
CA GLY A 53 -11.08 -4.65 3.07
C GLY A 53 -10.21 -5.65 3.82
N PRO A 54 -10.55 -5.95 5.09
CA PRO A 54 -9.96 -7.06 5.83
C PRO A 54 -10.17 -8.41 5.11
N PRO A 55 -9.27 -9.40 5.29
CA PRO A 55 -9.34 -10.67 4.56
C PRO A 55 -10.69 -11.39 4.61
N GLN A 56 -11.39 -11.37 5.76
CA GLN A 56 -12.70 -11.99 5.89
C GLN A 56 -13.81 -11.19 5.19
N ALA A 57 -13.78 -9.87 5.34
CA ALA A 57 -14.76 -8.98 4.71
C ALA A 57 -14.69 -9.09 3.18
N VAL A 58 -13.48 -9.11 2.61
CA VAL A 58 -13.35 -9.19 1.14
C VAL A 58 -13.85 -10.51 0.55
N VAL A 59 -13.75 -11.61 1.30
CA VAL A 59 -14.31 -12.90 0.89
C VAL A 59 -15.84 -12.82 0.88
N GLU A 60 -16.45 -12.27 1.93
CA GLU A 60 -17.90 -12.05 1.95
C GLU A 60 -18.35 -11.11 0.84
N GLY A 61 -17.59 -10.05 0.57
CA GLY A 61 -17.87 -9.11 -0.52
C GLY A 61 -17.84 -9.78 -1.89
N ALA A 62 -16.84 -10.64 -2.13
CA ALA A 62 -16.73 -11.40 -3.37
C ALA A 62 -17.88 -12.42 -3.51
N LEU A 63 -18.26 -13.08 -2.42
CA LEU A 63 -19.40 -14.02 -2.39
C LEU A 63 -20.73 -13.29 -2.59
N ASN A 64 -20.92 -12.11 -2.00
CA ASN A 64 -22.11 -11.28 -2.19
C ASN A 64 -22.20 -10.75 -3.61
N ALA A 65 -21.09 -10.29 -4.20
CA ALA A 65 -21.03 -9.92 -5.61
C ALA A 65 -21.42 -11.10 -6.52
N ALA A 66 -20.86 -12.28 -6.24
CA ALA A 66 -21.23 -13.50 -6.94
C ALA A 66 -22.73 -13.79 -6.75
N ARG A 67 -23.27 -13.77 -5.52
CA ARG A 67 -24.69 -13.97 -5.23
C ARG A 67 -25.60 -12.95 -5.92
N ALA A 68 -25.17 -11.70 -6.08
CA ALA A 68 -25.95 -10.64 -6.73
C ALA A 68 -25.94 -10.78 -8.26
N ALA A 69 -24.78 -11.08 -8.85
CA ALA A 69 -24.68 -11.55 -10.24
C ALA A 69 -25.53 -12.82 -10.47
N PHE A 70 -25.83 -13.51 -9.37
CA PHE A 70 -26.45 -14.82 -9.33
C PHE A 70 -27.85 -14.87 -8.73
N ALA A 71 -28.49 -13.76 -8.35
CA ALA A 71 -29.93 -13.74 -8.06
C ALA A 71 -30.78 -14.09 -9.31
N ILE A 72 -30.08 -14.49 -10.37
CA ILE A 72 -30.48 -14.94 -11.68
C ILE A 72 -30.24 -16.47 -11.87
N ILE A 73 -29.43 -17.23 -11.07
CA ILE A 73 -29.08 -18.71 -11.25
C ILE A 73 -28.80 -19.46 -9.88
N ASP A 74 -28.50 -20.80 -9.82
CA ASP A 74 -28.39 -21.75 -8.63
C ASP A 74 -26.97 -22.37 -8.33
N MET A 75 -26.39 -22.16 -7.12
CA MET A 75 -24.93 -22.25 -6.80
C MET A 75 -24.47 -23.69 -6.52
N ALA A 76 -25.40 -24.61 -6.29
CA ALA A 76 -25.09 -25.98 -5.87
C ALA A 76 -24.43 -26.84 -6.98
N LYS A 77 -24.27 -26.29 -8.19
CA LYS A 77 -23.87 -27.03 -9.40
C LYS A 77 -22.60 -26.50 -10.07
N HIS A 78 -21.86 -25.60 -9.43
CA HIS A 78 -20.90 -24.77 -10.14
C HIS A 78 -19.44 -25.23 -10.07
N THR A 79 -18.72 -25.11 -11.20
CA THR A 79 -17.33 -25.51 -11.37
C THR A 79 -16.38 -24.35 -11.07
N VAL A 80 -15.42 -24.55 -10.15
CA VAL A 80 -14.41 -23.54 -9.78
C VAL A 80 -12.99 -24.09 -9.92
N TYR A 81 -12.13 -23.30 -10.56
CA TYR A 81 -10.69 -23.56 -10.67
C TYR A 81 -9.88 -22.60 -9.81
N LEU A 82 -8.82 -23.10 -9.19
CA LEU A 82 -7.83 -22.29 -8.49
C LEU A 82 -6.68 -21.90 -9.43
N TYR A 83 -6.30 -20.61 -9.43
CA TYR A 83 -5.16 -20.11 -10.22
C TYR A 83 -4.16 -19.30 -9.39
N GLY A 84 -3.03 -18.95 -10.03
CA GLY A 84 -1.99 -18.12 -9.41
C GLY A 84 -1.33 -18.83 -8.23
N GLU A 85 -1.16 -18.11 -7.12
CA GLU A 85 -0.58 -18.65 -5.88
C GLU A 85 -1.50 -19.65 -5.18
N ALA A 86 -2.78 -19.73 -5.57
CA ALA A 86 -3.73 -20.70 -5.04
C ALA A 86 -3.78 -22.01 -5.86
N ALA A 87 -3.14 -22.05 -7.04
CA ALA A 87 -3.17 -23.22 -7.91
C ALA A 87 -2.48 -24.44 -7.27
N GLN A 88 -3.17 -25.59 -7.22
CA GLN A 88 -2.60 -26.84 -6.69
C GLN A 88 -1.65 -27.55 -7.68
N SER A 89 -1.72 -27.18 -8.95
CA SER A 89 -0.88 -27.73 -10.02
C SER A 89 -0.22 -26.62 -10.83
N GLU A 90 1.01 -26.86 -11.28
CA GLU A 90 1.80 -25.87 -12.01
C GLU A 90 1.14 -25.46 -13.33
N ASN A 91 0.43 -26.40 -13.97
CA ASN A 91 -0.33 -26.18 -15.20
C ASN A 91 -1.50 -25.20 -15.04
N ARG A 92 -1.94 -24.92 -13.81
CA ARG A 92 -3.07 -24.02 -13.48
C ARG A 92 -2.60 -22.66 -12.93
N ARG A 93 -1.30 -22.41 -12.79
CA ARG A 93 -0.80 -21.10 -12.32
C ARG A 93 -1.15 -19.96 -13.27
N SER A 94 -1.10 -20.22 -14.58
CA SER A 94 -1.35 -19.23 -15.63
C SER A 94 -2.84 -19.14 -15.99
N LEU A 95 -3.44 -17.96 -15.78
CA LEU A 95 -4.84 -17.71 -16.13
C LEU A 95 -5.13 -17.92 -17.64
N PRO A 96 -4.29 -17.46 -18.58
CA PRO A 96 -4.47 -17.79 -20.00
C PRO A 96 -4.51 -19.29 -20.30
N THR A 97 -3.76 -20.11 -19.56
CA THR A 97 -3.77 -21.57 -19.74
C THR A 97 -5.11 -22.17 -19.33
N ILE A 98 -5.69 -21.72 -18.20
CA ILE A 98 -7.03 -22.16 -17.77
C ILE A 98 -8.10 -21.68 -18.76
N ARG A 99 -7.98 -20.44 -19.24
CA ARG A 99 -8.90 -19.82 -20.20
C ARG A 99 -8.73 -20.29 -21.65
N ALA A 100 -7.79 -21.19 -21.94
CA ALA A 100 -7.58 -21.66 -23.30
C ALA A 100 -8.86 -22.31 -23.87
N GLY A 101 -9.33 -21.76 -24.99
CA GLY A 101 -10.58 -22.16 -25.67
C GLY A 101 -11.86 -21.54 -25.07
N GLU A 102 -11.73 -20.62 -24.12
CA GLU A 102 -12.80 -19.83 -23.51
C GLU A 102 -14.04 -20.65 -23.12
N TYR A 103 -15.25 -20.17 -23.42
CA TYR A 103 -16.50 -20.79 -23.00
C TYR A 103 -16.78 -22.09 -23.78
N GLU A 104 -16.50 -22.08 -25.07
CA GLU A 104 -16.80 -23.15 -26.02
C GLU A 104 -16.02 -24.43 -25.73
N ALA A 105 -14.83 -24.31 -25.15
CA ALA A 105 -14.02 -25.48 -24.80
C ALA A 105 -14.44 -26.15 -23.48
N LEU A 106 -15.26 -25.51 -22.63
CA LEU A 106 -15.63 -26.04 -21.32
C LEU A 106 -16.35 -27.41 -21.37
N PRO A 107 -17.33 -27.67 -22.27
CA PRO A 107 -18.00 -28.95 -22.33
C PRO A 107 -17.07 -30.14 -22.61
N GLU A 108 -16.03 -29.93 -23.41
CA GLU A 108 -15.03 -30.96 -23.69
C GLU A 108 -13.95 -31.03 -22.61
N LYS A 109 -13.49 -29.88 -22.11
CA LYS A 109 -12.47 -29.81 -21.05
C LYS A 109 -12.96 -30.50 -19.78
N LEU A 110 -14.19 -30.25 -19.34
CA LEU A 110 -14.75 -30.84 -18.10
C LEU A 110 -14.85 -32.37 -18.13
N ARG A 111 -14.85 -33.00 -19.32
CA ARG A 111 -14.85 -34.46 -19.47
C ARG A 111 -13.47 -35.08 -19.26
N LYS A 112 -12.41 -34.28 -19.34
CA LYS A 112 -11.02 -34.75 -19.20
C LYS A 112 -10.60 -34.72 -17.74
N SER A 113 -10.03 -35.82 -17.25
CA SER A 113 -9.54 -35.92 -15.86
C SER A 113 -8.48 -34.88 -15.51
N GLU A 114 -7.65 -34.47 -16.47
CA GLU A 114 -6.66 -33.39 -16.32
C GLU A 114 -7.28 -32.02 -15.96
N TRP A 115 -8.53 -31.78 -16.38
CA TRP A 115 -9.28 -30.55 -16.17
C TRP A 115 -10.38 -30.71 -15.12
N ALA A 116 -10.31 -31.73 -14.26
CA ALA A 116 -11.20 -31.85 -13.11
C ALA A 116 -11.11 -30.58 -12.23
N PRO A 117 -12.22 -29.92 -11.89
CA PRO A 117 -12.21 -28.68 -11.13
C PRO A 117 -11.64 -28.88 -9.72
N ASP A 118 -11.07 -27.81 -9.17
CA ASP A 118 -10.54 -27.81 -7.81
C ASP A 118 -11.69 -27.81 -6.78
N PHE A 119 -12.80 -27.14 -7.10
CA PHE A 119 -14.04 -27.19 -6.32
C PHE A 119 -15.29 -27.31 -7.20
N GLY A 120 -16.31 -27.95 -6.64
CA GLY A 120 -17.60 -28.15 -7.27
C GLY A 120 -17.62 -29.28 -8.31
N PRO A 121 -18.79 -29.61 -8.88
CA PRO A 121 -18.93 -30.73 -9.80
C PRO A 121 -18.36 -30.40 -11.18
N ALA A 122 -17.89 -31.42 -11.90
CA ALA A 122 -17.46 -31.31 -13.31
C ALA A 122 -18.67 -31.28 -14.27
N THR A 123 -19.64 -30.42 -13.99
CA THR A 123 -20.90 -30.29 -14.74
C THR A 123 -20.92 -28.96 -15.47
N PHE A 124 -21.15 -28.98 -16.78
CA PHE A 124 -21.25 -27.76 -17.56
C PHE A 124 -22.58 -27.05 -17.32
N VAL A 125 -22.52 -25.80 -16.87
CA VAL A 125 -23.68 -24.91 -16.70
C VAL A 125 -23.65 -23.85 -17.78
N ALA A 126 -24.51 -23.96 -18.79
CA ALA A 126 -24.48 -23.12 -19.98
C ALA A 126 -24.62 -21.61 -19.68
N SER A 127 -25.39 -21.24 -18.67
CA SER A 127 -25.60 -19.83 -18.32
C SER A 127 -24.42 -19.18 -17.60
N TRP A 128 -23.40 -19.95 -17.18
CA TRP A 128 -22.27 -19.42 -16.39
C TRP A 128 -20.89 -19.80 -16.96
N GLY A 129 -20.72 -21.02 -17.45
CA GLY A 129 -19.41 -21.56 -17.79
C GLY A 129 -18.67 -22.06 -16.55
N ALA A 130 -17.50 -21.50 -16.24
CA ALA A 130 -16.68 -21.87 -15.08
C ALA A 130 -16.08 -20.63 -14.41
N THR A 131 -15.91 -20.68 -13.08
CA THR A 131 -15.28 -19.59 -12.33
C THR A 131 -13.82 -19.93 -12.06
N VAL A 132 -12.95 -18.93 -12.15
CA VAL A 132 -11.56 -19.05 -11.73
C VAL A 132 -11.35 -18.10 -10.55
N THR A 133 -10.87 -18.63 -9.43
CA THR A 133 -10.53 -17.84 -8.24
C THR A 133 -9.10 -18.12 -7.81
N GLY A 134 -8.44 -17.17 -7.18
CA GLY A 134 -7.06 -17.35 -6.76
C GLY A 134 -6.45 -16.09 -6.19
N ALA A 135 -5.28 -16.26 -5.57
CA ALA A 135 -4.49 -15.17 -5.07
C ALA A 135 -3.33 -14.88 -6.04
N ARG A 136 -3.01 -13.60 -6.20
CA ARG A 136 -1.84 -13.14 -6.94
C ARG A 136 -1.27 -11.90 -6.27
N LYS A 137 -0.03 -11.58 -6.58
CA LYS A 137 0.50 -10.25 -6.29
C LYS A 137 -0.33 -9.18 -7.01
N PHE A 138 -0.23 -7.96 -6.50
CA PHE A 138 -0.83 -6.79 -7.10
C PHE A 138 -0.36 -6.65 -8.56
N LEU A 139 -1.30 -6.39 -9.47
CA LEU A 139 -1.01 -6.26 -10.89
C LEU A 139 -1.30 -4.83 -11.31
N ILE A 140 -0.34 -4.19 -11.97
CA ILE A 140 -0.50 -2.85 -12.52
C ILE A 140 -0.72 -2.99 -14.03
N ALA A 141 -1.90 -2.59 -14.50
CA ALA A 141 -2.19 -2.48 -15.92
C ALA A 141 -1.67 -1.13 -16.43
N TYR A 142 -0.60 -1.18 -17.22
CA TYR A 142 0.18 -0.02 -17.64
C TYR A 142 0.35 0.01 -19.15
N ASN A 143 -0.18 1.07 -19.76
CA ASN A 143 -0.15 1.27 -21.21
C ASN A 143 0.78 2.44 -21.55
N VAL A 144 1.75 2.24 -22.44
CA VAL A 144 2.61 3.31 -22.95
C VAL A 144 2.17 3.73 -24.34
N ASN A 145 1.94 5.03 -24.52
CA ASN A 145 1.36 5.60 -25.74
C ASN A 145 2.46 5.90 -26.77
N LEU A 146 2.23 5.48 -28.02
CA LEU A 146 3.15 5.65 -29.14
C LEU A 146 2.40 6.21 -30.35
N LEU A 147 2.95 7.24 -31.01
CA LEU A 147 2.47 7.61 -32.36
C LEU A 147 3.15 6.67 -33.37
N SER A 148 2.57 5.48 -33.50
CA SER A 148 3.09 4.39 -34.35
C SER A 148 1.95 3.50 -34.83
N THR A 149 2.26 2.46 -35.60
CA THR A 149 1.26 1.45 -35.96
C THR A 149 1.11 0.39 -34.86
N LYS A 150 -0.01 -0.35 -34.89
CA LYS A 150 -0.26 -1.48 -33.98
C LYS A 150 0.85 -2.53 -34.04
N GLU A 151 1.38 -2.81 -35.23
CA GLU A 151 2.43 -3.81 -35.47
C GLU A 151 3.75 -3.39 -34.83
N GLN A 152 4.09 -2.10 -34.90
CA GLN A 152 5.29 -1.54 -34.27
C GLN A 152 5.17 -1.56 -32.75
N ALA A 153 4.03 -1.12 -32.21
CA ALA A 153 3.76 -1.24 -30.78
C ALA A 153 3.78 -2.71 -30.32
N HIS A 154 3.24 -3.63 -31.12
CA HIS A 154 3.26 -5.05 -30.80
C HIS A 154 4.69 -5.60 -30.80
N ARG A 155 5.52 -5.20 -31.76
CA ARG A 155 6.95 -5.56 -31.79
C ARG A 155 7.66 -5.16 -30.51
N ILE A 156 7.47 -3.94 -30.02
CA ILE A 156 8.07 -3.48 -28.75
C ILE A 156 7.53 -4.31 -27.58
N ALA A 157 6.21 -4.57 -27.54
CA ALA A 157 5.62 -5.40 -26.49
C ALA A 157 6.21 -6.82 -26.44
N LEU A 158 6.54 -7.41 -27.60
CA LEU A 158 7.21 -8.72 -27.68
C LEU A 158 8.60 -8.69 -27.05
N ASP A 159 9.36 -7.60 -27.20
CA ASP A 159 10.74 -7.50 -26.68
C ASP A 159 10.77 -7.21 -25.17
N ILE A 160 9.69 -6.63 -24.65
CA ILE A 160 9.52 -6.25 -23.23
C ILE A 160 8.97 -7.40 -22.39
N ARG A 161 7.92 -8.10 -22.88
CA ARG A 161 7.20 -9.13 -22.10
C ARG A 161 8.01 -10.40 -21.87
N GLU A 162 7.77 -11.08 -20.75
CA GLU A 162 8.51 -12.28 -20.32
C GLU A 162 8.49 -13.40 -21.37
N GLN A 163 7.32 -13.66 -21.96
CA GLN A 163 7.16 -14.70 -22.99
C GLN A 163 7.98 -14.42 -24.26
N GLY A 164 8.33 -13.16 -24.49
CA GLY A 164 9.06 -12.76 -25.67
C GLY A 164 8.31 -12.98 -26.98
N ARG A 165 9.08 -13.34 -28.02
CA ARG A 165 8.60 -13.66 -29.37
C ARG A 165 8.26 -15.14 -29.56
N GLY A 166 8.62 -15.99 -28.59
CA GLY A 166 8.42 -17.44 -28.64
C GLY A 166 9.20 -18.13 -27.51
N LYS A 167 9.07 -19.46 -27.40
CA LYS A 167 9.67 -20.25 -26.31
C LYS A 167 11.20 -20.07 -26.19
N ASP A 168 11.88 -19.88 -27.33
CA ASP A 168 13.34 -19.81 -27.40
C ASP A 168 13.89 -18.37 -27.39
N GLN A 169 13.00 -17.36 -27.40
CA GLN A 169 13.37 -15.94 -27.44
C GLN A 169 12.52 -15.17 -26.43
N PRO A 170 12.81 -15.31 -25.12
CA PRO A 170 12.13 -14.55 -24.06
C PRO A 170 12.45 -13.05 -24.18
N GLY A 171 11.54 -12.21 -23.70
CA GLY A 171 11.78 -10.76 -23.64
C GLY A 171 12.62 -10.37 -22.42
N ARG A 172 12.84 -9.07 -22.25
CA ARG A 172 13.76 -8.54 -21.22
C ARG A 172 13.22 -8.67 -19.80
N PHE A 173 11.94 -8.42 -19.58
CA PHE A 173 11.41 -8.35 -18.21
C PHE A 173 10.75 -9.65 -17.78
N LYS A 174 11.04 -10.05 -16.54
CA LYS A 174 10.30 -11.08 -15.83
C LYS A 174 9.01 -10.49 -15.26
N LYS A 175 7.97 -11.32 -15.13
CA LYS A 175 6.68 -10.92 -14.55
C LYS A 175 6.03 -9.72 -15.27
N VAL A 176 6.29 -9.58 -16.56
CA VAL A 176 5.61 -8.62 -17.44
C VAL A 176 4.94 -9.39 -18.55
N GLN A 177 3.64 -9.15 -18.73
CA GLN A 177 2.90 -9.59 -19.90
C GLN A 177 2.56 -8.36 -20.73
N GLY A 178 2.44 -8.50 -22.04
CA GLY A 178 2.08 -7.36 -22.86
C GLY A 178 1.78 -7.70 -24.31
N ILE A 179 1.05 -6.78 -24.94
CA ILE A 179 0.67 -6.82 -26.35
C ILE A 179 0.65 -5.39 -26.91
N GLY A 180 0.87 -5.28 -28.22
CA GLY A 180 0.52 -4.06 -28.96
C GLY A 180 -0.99 -3.95 -29.15
N TRP A 181 -1.53 -2.80 -28.80
CA TRP A 181 -2.93 -2.42 -28.93
C TRP A 181 -3.06 -1.12 -29.72
N TYR A 182 -4.24 -0.84 -30.26
CA TYR A 182 -4.54 0.43 -30.92
C TYR A 182 -5.86 0.97 -30.37
N LEU A 183 -5.85 2.17 -29.84
CA LEU A 183 -7.05 2.88 -29.40
C LEU A 183 -7.61 3.69 -30.56
N GLU A 184 -8.75 3.26 -31.09
CA GLU A 184 -9.44 3.97 -32.17
C GLU A 184 -9.90 5.36 -31.73
N GLU A 185 -10.48 5.46 -30.52
CA GLU A 185 -11.02 6.72 -29.97
C GLU A 185 -9.99 7.85 -29.85
N SER A 186 -8.75 7.49 -29.53
CA SER A 186 -7.64 8.44 -29.35
C SER A 186 -6.64 8.41 -30.52
N SER A 187 -6.89 7.59 -31.54
CA SER A 187 -6.01 7.39 -32.71
C SER A 187 -4.53 7.19 -32.34
N VAL A 188 -4.27 6.34 -31.33
CA VAL A 188 -2.92 6.11 -30.79
C VAL A 188 -2.65 4.61 -30.62
N ALA A 189 -1.43 4.19 -30.95
CA ALA A 189 -0.97 2.83 -30.64
C ALA A 189 -0.46 2.77 -29.20
N GLN A 190 -0.63 1.63 -28.55
CA GLN A 190 -0.19 1.40 -27.18
C GLN A 190 0.63 0.12 -27.08
N VAL A 191 1.72 0.19 -26.31
CA VAL A 191 2.30 -1.01 -25.69
C VAL A 191 1.52 -1.23 -24.40
N SER A 192 0.54 -2.13 -24.45
CA SER A 192 -0.28 -2.49 -23.29
C SER A 192 0.42 -3.58 -22.49
N THR A 193 0.68 -3.31 -21.22
CA THR A 193 1.41 -4.23 -20.34
C THR A 193 0.69 -4.48 -19.03
N ASN A 194 0.84 -5.70 -18.52
CA ASN A 194 0.49 -6.08 -17.16
C ASN A 194 1.77 -6.37 -16.40
N ILE A 195 2.09 -5.52 -15.42
CA ILE A 195 3.19 -5.73 -14.49
C ILE A 195 2.65 -6.60 -13.37
N LEU A 196 3.02 -7.89 -13.38
CA LEU A 196 2.52 -8.90 -12.43
C LEU A 196 3.20 -8.81 -11.05
N ASP A 197 4.37 -8.18 -10.98
CA ASP A 197 5.11 -7.94 -9.75
C ASP A 197 5.96 -6.67 -9.89
N PHE A 198 5.46 -5.55 -9.38
CA PHE A 198 6.13 -4.25 -9.50
C PHE A 198 7.39 -4.13 -8.62
N GLU A 199 7.56 -5.02 -7.64
CA GLU A 199 8.78 -5.05 -6.81
C GLU A 199 9.95 -5.69 -7.56
N LEU A 200 9.64 -6.66 -8.43
CA LEU A 200 10.64 -7.30 -9.29
C LEU A 200 10.91 -6.47 -10.55
N THR A 201 9.86 -5.99 -11.19
CA THR A 201 9.94 -5.17 -12.40
C THR A 201 9.25 -3.83 -12.15
N PRO A 202 9.99 -2.79 -11.74
CA PRO A 202 9.43 -1.48 -11.42
C PRO A 202 8.76 -0.80 -12.61
N LEU A 203 7.76 0.03 -12.33
CA LEU A 203 7.00 0.77 -13.33
C LEU A 203 7.89 1.62 -14.26
N HIS A 204 8.85 2.36 -13.68
CA HIS A 204 9.78 3.18 -14.45
C HIS A 204 10.67 2.36 -15.38
N ALA A 205 11.06 1.15 -15.01
CA ALA A 205 11.92 0.30 -15.84
C ALA A 205 11.20 -0.11 -17.12
N VAL A 206 9.91 -0.48 -17.01
CA VAL A 206 9.07 -0.80 -18.18
C VAL A 206 8.94 0.42 -19.10
N TYR A 207 8.63 1.59 -18.53
CA TYR A 207 8.50 2.82 -19.33
C TYR A 207 9.80 3.23 -20.03
N GLU A 208 10.93 3.23 -19.32
CA GLU A 208 12.23 3.66 -19.86
C GLU A 208 12.73 2.72 -20.95
N GLU A 209 12.55 1.41 -20.82
CA GLU A 209 12.94 0.45 -21.86
C GLU A 209 12.00 0.52 -23.07
N ILE A 210 10.69 0.74 -22.89
CA ILE A 210 9.79 1.02 -24.02
C ILE A 210 10.21 2.32 -24.73
N CYS A 211 10.55 3.36 -23.97
CA CYS A 211 11.07 4.61 -24.55
C CYS A 211 12.37 4.40 -25.32
N ARG A 212 13.25 3.52 -24.83
CA ARG A 212 14.49 3.17 -25.52
C ARG A 212 14.21 2.47 -26.84
N ASP A 213 13.39 1.43 -26.86
CA ASP A 213 13.03 0.70 -28.08
C ASP A 213 12.34 1.59 -29.11
N ALA A 214 11.43 2.45 -28.63
CA ALA A 214 10.75 3.40 -29.48
C ALA A 214 11.76 4.36 -30.14
N ARG A 215 12.75 4.87 -29.40
CA ARG A 215 13.84 5.69 -29.96
C ARG A 215 14.68 4.91 -30.98
N GLU A 216 14.99 3.64 -30.74
CA GLU A 216 15.73 2.79 -31.69
C GLU A 216 14.95 2.60 -33.01
N LEU A 217 13.61 2.64 -32.96
CA LEU A 217 12.72 2.59 -34.12
C LEU A 217 12.31 3.97 -34.65
N ASN A 218 12.82 5.07 -34.08
CA ASN A 218 12.43 6.46 -34.37
C ASN A 218 10.92 6.74 -34.19
N LEU A 219 10.30 6.13 -33.18
CA LEU A 219 8.89 6.29 -32.82
C LEU A 219 8.77 7.20 -31.59
N PRO A 220 7.88 8.20 -31.60
CA PRO A 220 7.68 9.07 -30.45
C PRO A 220 6.76 8.40 -29.41
N VAL A 221 7.21 8.39 -28.15
CA VAL A 221 6.39 8.07 -26.98
C VAL A 221 5.68 9.34 -26.51
N VAL A 222 4.37 9.27 -26.29
CA VAL A 222 3.51 10.42 -25.94
C VAL A 222 2.79 10.21 -24.60
N GLY A 223 3.56 9.77 -23.60
CA GLY A 223 3.07 9.52 -22.25
C GLY A 223 2.57 8.08 -22.06
N SER A 224 1.79 7.89 -21.01
CA SER A 224 1.28 6.58 -20.61
C SER A 224 -0.03 6.69 -19.84
N GLN A 225 -0.61 5.55 -19.49
CA GLN A 225 -1.86 5.46 -18.74
C GLN A 225 -1.80 4.28 -17.79
N ILE A 226 -2.28 4.48 -16.57
CA ILE A 226 -2.63 3.41 -15.64
C ILE A 226 -4.12 3.12 -15.79
N VAL A 227 -4.44 1.85 -16.05
CA VAL A 227 -5.82 1.35 -16.09
C VAL A 227 -6.15 0.77 -14.71
N GLY A 228 -7.25 1.24 -14.12
CA GLY A 228 -7.61 0.94 -12.73
C GLY A 228 -6.74 1.66 -11.71
N LEU A 229 -6.40 0.96 -10.62
CA LEU A 229 -5.72 1.49 -9.45
C LEU A 229 -4.23 1.13 -9.41
N ILE A 230 -3.45 1.88 -8.63
CA ILE A 230 -2.03 1.65 -8.40
C ILE A 230 -1.68 1.73 -6.91
N PRO A 231 -0.77 0.88 -6.39
CA PRO A 231 -0.27 1.02 -5.02
C PRO A 231 0.64 2.23 -4.90
N LEU A 232 0.53 2.96 -3.79
CA LEU A 232 1.37 4.12 -3.49
C LEU A 232 2.85 3.76 -3.56
N LYS A 233 3.24 2.58 -3.05
CA LYS A 233 4.63 2.10 -3.11
C LYS A 233 5.19 2.09 -4.53
N ALA A 234 4.42 1.63 -5.53
CA ALA A 234 4.88 1.59 -6.91
C ALA A 234 5.14 3.01 -7.48
N MET A 235 4.35 3.99 -7.06
CA MET A 235 4.56 5.41 -7.39
C MET A 235 5.79 5.97 -6.68
N LEU A 236 5.97 5.68 -5.39
CA LEU A 236 7.12 6.19 -4.62
C LEU A 236 8.45 5.60 -5.08
N ASP A 237 8.50 4.29 -5.37
CA ASP A 237 9.69 3.62 -5.92
C ASP A 237 10.07 4.23 -7.29
N CYS A 238 9.07 4.59 -8.10
CA CYS A 238 9.26 5.31 -9.35
C CYS A 238 9.79 6.73 -9.14
N ALA A 239 9.24 7.46 -8.16
CA ALA A 239 9.70 8.80 -7.83
C ALA A 239 11.15 8.79 -7.37
N ASP A 240 11.52 7.86 -6.48
CA ASP A 240 12.87 7.74 -5.94
C ASP A 240 13.89 7.41 -7.04
N PHE A 241 13.52 6.59 -8.03
CA PHE A 241 14.34 6.37 -9.22
C PHE A 241 14.64 7.66 -9.98
N TYR A 242 13.61 8.46 -10.30
CA TYR A 242 13.82 9.72 -11.03
C TYR A 242 14.55 10.77 -10.20
N VAL A 243 14.28 10.85 -8.89
CA VAL A 243 15.00 11.73 -7.96
C VAL A 243 16.49 11.40 -7.94
N GLN A 244 16.86 10.11 -7.91
CA GLN A 244 18.25 9.68 -7.96
C GLN A 244 18.90 9.89 -9.33
N LYS A 245 18.22 9.46 -10.41
CA LYS A 245 18.70 9.58 -11.80
C LYS A 245 18.97 11.02 -12.20
N GLU A 246 18.12 11.95 -11.77
CA GLU A 246 18.19 13.37 -12.13
C GLU A 246 18.81 14.25 -11.03
N LYS A 247 19.26 13.65 -9.92
CA LYS A 247 19.89 14.35 -8.77
C LYS A 247 18.99 15.45 -8.18
N LEU A 248 17.69 15.19 -8.13
CA LEU A 248 16.69 16.09 -7.57
C LEU A 248 16.70 16.02 -6.03
N PHE A 249 15.97 16.93 -5.40
CA PHE A 249 15.68 16.86 -3.98
C PHE A 249 14.20 17.16 -3.76
N ILE A 250 13.43 16.10 -3.55
CA ILE A 250 11.98 16.14 -3.33
C ILE A 250 11.69 15.28 -2.11
N VAL A 251 11.13 15.91 -1.09
CA VAL A 251 10.86 15.29 0.21
C VAL A 251 9.37 14.98 0.36
N GLU A 252 8.53 15.96 0.05
CA GLU A 252 7.07 15.83 0.14
C GLU A 252 6.53 14.74 -0.80
N GLU A 253 5.68 13.88 -0.24
CA GLU A 253 5.10 12.74 -0.95
C GLU A 253 4.24 13.18 -2.15
N GLU A 254 3.42 14.22 -1.98
CA GLU A 254 2.59 14.78 -3.03
C GLU A 254 3.44 15.24 -4.24
N HIS A 255 4.59 15.85 -3.97
CA HIS A 255 5.51 16.28 -5.02
C HIS A 255 6.20 15.09 -5.71
N LYS A 256 6.50 14.01 -4.97
CA LYS A 256 7.01 12.76 -5.56
C LYS A 256 5.99 12.14 -6.52
N VAL A 257 4.73 12.05 -6.11
CA VAL A 257 3.64 11.57 -6.96
C VAL A 257 3.49 12.45 -8.20
N ARG A 258 3.51 13.78 -8.03
CA ARG A 258 3.45 14.74 -9.14
C ARG A 258 4.62 14.60 -10.11
N LEU A 259 5.84 14.36 -9.61
CA LEU A 259 7.00 14.09 -10.45
C LEU A 259 6.73 12.88 -11.35
N VAL A 260 6.24 11.78 -10.78
CA VAL A 260 5.98 10.54 -11.54
C VAL A 260 4.91 10.72 -12.59
N ILE A 261 3.81 11.42 -12.24
CA ILE A 261 2.74 11.74 -13.20
C ILE A 261 3.32 12.48 -14.40
N SER A 262 4.15 13.50 -14.16
CA SER A 262 4.79 14.27 -15.22
C SER A 262 5.83 13.47 -16.01
N LYS A 263 6.66 12.65 -15.35
CA LYS A 263 7.74 11.89 -15.99
C LYS A 263 7.25 10.76 -16.88
N LEU A 264 6.21 10.06 -16.44
CA LEU A 264 5.60 8.98 -17.21
C LEU A 264 4.50 9.51 -18.15
N GLY A 265 4.05 10.76 -17.97
CA GLY A 265 2.93 11.34 -18.70
C GLY A 265 1.62 10.58 -18.46
N LEU A 266 1.34 10.26 -17.19
CA LEU A 266 0.16 9.48 -16.77
C LEU A 266 -1.18 10.18 -17.08
N ASP A 267 -1.12 11.48 -17.32
CA ASP A 267 -2.24 12.35 -17.63
C ASP A 267 -2.49 12.53 -19.14
N SER A 268 -1.78 11.78 -19.98
CA SER A 268 -1.78 11.95 -21.44
C SER A 268 -3.12 11.67 -22.15
N LEU A 269 -3.93 10.72 -21.64
CA LEU A 269 -5.24 10.38 -22.20
C LEU A 269 -6.41 10.93 -21.35
N GLY A 270 -6.12 11.58 -20.24
CA GLY A 270 -7.10 12.09 -19.28
C GLY A 270 -6.44 12.39 -17.93
N PRO A 271 -7.04 13.22 -17.07
CA PRO A 271 -6.41 13.63 -15.82
C PRO A 271 -6.15 12.43 -14.91
N PHE A 272 -4.94 12.36 -14.36
CA PHE A 272 -4.61 11.43 -13.29
C PHE A 272 -4.90 12.10 -11.94
N ILE A 273 -5.97 11.69 -11.27
CA ILE A 273 -6.35 12.20 -9.94
C ILE A 273 -5.80 11.21 -8.88
N PRO A 274 -4.73 11.54 -8.14
CA PRO A 274 -4.09 10.57 -7.23
C PRO A 274 -5.02 10.03 -6.16
N LYS A 275 -5.91 10.88 -5.62
CA LYS A 275 -6.87 10.51 -4.57
C LYS A 275 -7.91 9.48 -5.02
N GLU A 276 -8.10 9.29 -6.33
CA GLU A 276 -9.06 8.35 -6.91
C GLU A 276 -8.37 7.15 -7.59
N ARG A 277 -7.04 7.14 -7.64
CA ARG A 277 -6.25 6.13 -8.37
C ARG A 277 -5.24 5.40 -7.50
N ILE A 278 -4.82 6.01 -6.39
CA ILE A 278 -3.90 5.40 -5.43
C ILE A 278 -4.71 4.76 -4.31
N ILE A 279 -4.53 3.45 -4.12
CA ILE A 279 -5.35 2.64 -3.21
C ILE A 279 -5.27 3.15 -1.78
N GLU A 280 -4.05 3.39 -1.29
CA GLU A 280 -3.81 3.84 0.08
C GLU A 280 -4.52 5.16 0.36
N TYR A 281 -4.52 6.11 -0.59
CA TYR A 281 -5.24 7.39 -0.44
C TYR A 281 -6.76 7.21 -0.43
N MET A 282 -7.30 6.32 -1.25
CA MET A 282 -8.74 6.04 -1.27
C MET A 282 -9.21 5.39 0.04
N VAL A 283 -8.34 4.59 0.67
CA VAL A 283 -8.62 3.90 1.92
C VAL A 283 -8.48 4.82 3.12
N GLU A 284 -7.43 5.65 3.16
CA GLU A 284 -7.18 6.60 4.24
C GLU A 284 -8.33 7.61 4.40
N ALA A 285 -8.88 8.09 3.28
CA ALA A 285 -10.05 8.99 3.30
C ALA A 285 -11.26 8.39 4.05
N ASN A 286 -11.37 7.06 4.11
CA ASN A 286 -12.45 6.35 4.81
C ASN A 286 -12.08 5.93 6.25
N GLN A 287 -10.82 6.07 6.66
CA GLN A 287 -10.31 5.62 7.98
C GLN A 287 -9.99 6.76 8.95
N ASP A 288 -10.15 8.03 8.54
CA ASP A 288 -9.88 9.20 9.38
C ASP A 288 -10.91 9.41 10.51
N GLU A 289 -12.03 8.69 10.48
CA GLU A 289 -13.04 8.72 11.55
C GLU A 289 -12.49 8.09 12.84
N GLY A 290 -12.14 8.95 13.81
CA GLY A 290 -11.82 8.56 15.19
C GLY A 290 -10.33 8.43 15.52
N ARG A 291 -9.42 8.73 14.59
CA ARG A 291 -7.98 8.83 14.90
C ARG A 291 -7.69 10.08 15.73
N LEU A 292 -6.71 10.00 16.62
CA LEU A 292 -6.26 11.14 17.43
C LEU A 292 -5.54 12.17 16.57
N VAL A 293 -4.81 11.72 15.55
CA VAL A 293 -4.03 12.59 14.65
C VAL A 293 -4.91 13.41 13.72
N SER A 294 -6.15 12.96 13.44
CA SER A 294 -7.12 13.72 12.63
C SER A 294 -7.88 14.78 13.44
N LEU A 295 -7.76 14.79 14.77
CA LEU A 295 -8.37 15.83 15.61
C LEU A 295 -7.67 17.17 15.42
N SER A 296 -8.44 18.27 15.57
CA SER A 296 -7.80 19.57 15.75
C SER A 296 -6.93 19.57 17.01
N LEU A 297 -5.85 20.36 17.02
CA LEU A 297 -4.96 20.47 18.17
C LEU A 297 -5.72 20.80 19.46
N GLN A 298 -6.75 21.66 19.37
CA GLN A 298 -7.61 22.00 20.49
C GLN A 298 -8.39 20.79 21.02
N GLN A 299 -8.94 19.96 20.14
CA GLN A 299 -9.65 18.74 20.53
C GLN A 299 -8.70 17.71 21.11
N PHE A 300 -7.52 17.50 20.51
CA PHE A 300 -6.50 16.59 21.04
C PHE A 300 -6.11 16.96 22.47
N VAL A 301 -5.76 18.23 22.72
CA VAL A 301 -5.39 18.69 24.07
C VAL A 301 -6.54 18.53 25.07
N ARG A 302 -7.78 18.86 24.69
CA ARG A 302 -8.95 18.66 25.55
C ARG A 302 -9.23 17.19 25.82
N SER A 303 -8.99 16.30 24.86
CA SER A 303 -9.17 14.85 25.02
C SER A 303 -8.16 14.25 26.00
N VAL A 304 -6.90 14.70 25.96
CA VAL A 304 -5.86 14.30 26.93
C VAL A 304 -6.21 14.75 28.34
N GLY A 305 -6.82 15.93 28.50
CA GLY A 305 -7.26 16.44 29.80
C GLY A 305 -8.61 15.88 30.27
N ALA A 306 -9.28 15.04 29.49
CA ALA A 306 -10.60 14.51 29.83
C ALA A 306 -10.49 13.39 30.88
N ARG A 307 -11.63 13.05 31.52
CA ARG A 307 -11.74 11.92 32.45
C ARG A 307 -11.85 10.58 31.68
N THR A 308 -10.86 10.29 30.86
CA THR A 308 -10.72 9.04 30.09
C THR A 308 -9.36 8.41 30.36
N ALA A 309 -9.23 7.10 30.12
CA ALA A 309 -7.96 6.39 30.33
C ALA A 309 -6.99 6.53 29.14
N ALA A 310 -7.51 6.91 27.96
CA ALA A 310 -6.76 7.25 26.76
C ALA A 310 -7.47 8.41 26.03
N PRO A 311 -6.75 9.28 25.29
CA PRO A 311 -5.29 9.30 25.10
C PRO A 311 -4.52 9.70 26.36
N GLY A 312 -3.29 9.19 26.50
CA GLY A 312 -2.48 9.34 27.73
C GLY A 312 -1.05 9.82 27.47
N GLY A 313 -0.17 9.58 28.45
CA GLY A 313 1.23 10.05 28.42
C GLY A 313 2.05 9.51 27.23
N GLY A 314 1.79 8.28 26.77
CA GLY A 314 2.45 7.71 25.59
C GLY A 314 2.08 8.46 24.31
N SER A 315 0.79 8.67 24.08
CA SER A 315 0.24 9.44 22.95
C SER A 315 0.79 10.87 22.92
N VAL A 316 0.89 11.53 24.08
CA VAL A 316 1.48 12.88 24.20
C VAL A 316 2.98 12.86 23.93
N SER A 317 3.70 11.84 24.42
CA SER A 317 5.14 11.70 24.16
C SER A 317 5.41 11.56 22.66
N ALA A 318 4.58 10.79 21.95
CA ALA A 318 4.65 10.64 20.50
C ALA A 318 4.37 11.96 19.76
N ALA A 319 3.35 12.70 20.18
CA ALA A 319 3.03 14.01 19.61
C ALA A 319 4.17 15.03 19.82
N ILE A 320 4.77 15.06 21.00
CA ILE A 320 5.95 15.90 21.30
C ILE A 320 7.14 15.49 20.43
N ALA A 321 7.38 14.19 20.26
CA ALA A 321 8.44 13.69 19.39
C ALA A 321 8.24 14.14 17.93
N ALA A 322 7.01 14.01 17.42
CA ALA A 322 6.66 14.42 16.07
C ALA A 322 6.88 15.93 15.86
N MET A 323 6.45 16.76 16.82
CA MET A 323 6.72 18.21 16.79
C MET A 323 8.23 18.52 16.85
N GLY A 324 8.99 17.79 17.66
CA GLY A 324 10.45 17.95 17.74
C GLY A 324 11.12 17.60 16.41
N ALA A 325 10.71 16.51 15.77
CA ALA A 325 11.20 16.12 14.45
C ALA A 325 10.79 17.14 13.36
N ALA A 326 9.56 17.66 13.42
CA ALA A 326 9.07 18.69 12.52
C ALA A 326 9.89 19.98 12.61
N LEU A 327 10.23 20.44 13.81
CA LEU A 327 11.11 21.60 14.00
C LEU A 327 12.51 21.34 13.45
N GLY A 328 13.08 20.13 13.67
CA GLY A 328 14.34 19.73 13.05
C GLY A 328 14.30 19.79 11.52
N CYS A 329 13.21 19.30 10.92
CA CYS A 329 12.96 19.38 9.49
C CYS A 329 12.87 20.84 9.01
N MET A 330 12.08 21.66 9.69
CA MET A 330 11.89 23.08 9.39
C MET A 330 13.21 23.85 9.40
N VAL A 331 14.08 23.63 10.40
CA VAL A 331 15.41 24.28 10.46
C VAL A 331 16.22 23.95 9.20
N GLY A 332 16.20 22.69 8.77
CA GLY A 332 16.86 22.27 7.54
C GLY A 332 16.25 22.93 6.30
N GLN A 333 14.93 22.93 6.18
CA GLN A 333 14.22 23.59 5.07
C GLN A 333 14.46 25.11 5.02
N MET A 334 14.52 25.78 6.16
CA MET A 334 14.81 27.21 6.26
C MET A 334 16.24 27.58 5.87
N THR A 335 17.12 26.59 5.84
CA THR A 335 18.52 26.67 5.40
C THR A 335 18.68 26.27 3.94
N TYR A 336 17.91 25.29 3.46
CA TYR A 336 17.96 24.77 2.09
C TYR A 336 17.44 25.78 1.04
N GLY A 337 18.01 25.73 -0.17
CA GLY A 337 17.50 26.46 -1.34
C GLY A 337 17.73 27.98 -1.37
N LYS A 338 18.28 28.58 -0.30
CA LYS A 338 18.64 30.01 -0.30
C LYS A 338 20.08 30.20 -0.76
N ARG A 339 20.32 31.20 -1.61
CA ARG A 339 21.65 31.52 -2.17
C ARG A 339 22.75 31.65 -1.12
N GLN A 340 22.46 32.24 0.03
CA GLN A 340 23.42 32.40 1.13
C GLN A 340 23.89 31.08 1.77
N PHE A 341 23.16 29.98 1.55
CA PHE A 341 23.41 28.67 2.13
C PHE A 341 23.78 27.61 1.07
N GLU A 342 24.13 28.03 -0.15
CA GLU A 342 24.48 27.14 -1.25
C GLU A 342 25.62 26.16 -0.90
N ALA A 343 26.61 26.61 -0.12
CA ALA A 343 27.72 25.78 0.35
C ALA A 343 27.29 24.60 1.25
N VAL A 344 26.13 24.70 1.90
CA VAL A 344 25.58 23.65 2.77
C VAL A 344 24.39 22.91 2.14
N ASP A 345 24.04 23.20 0.88
CA ASP A 345 22.88 22.59 0.21
C ASP A 345 22.96 21.06 0.21
N GLY A 346 24.09 20.50 -0.22
CA GLY A 346 24.33 19.05 -0.19
C GLY A 346 24.36 18.44 1.22
N ILE A 347 24.61 19.24 2.25
CA ILE A 347 24.46 18.81 3.65
C ILE A 347 22.98 18.77 4.01
N MET A 348 22.23 19.83 3.75
CA MET A 348 20.79 19.92 4.05
C MET A 348 19.98 18.82 3.34
N ARG A 349 20.32 18.49 2.09
CA ARG A 349 19.70 17.37 1.36
C ARG A 349 19.84 16.01 2.06
N ARG A 350 20.87 15.84 2.88
CA ARG A 350 21.09 14.63 3.69
C ARG A 350 20.42 14.72 5.06
N LEU A 351 20.37 15.90 5.66
CA LEU A 351 19.87 16.08 7.03
C LEU A 351 18.35 16.24 7.13
N ILE A 352 17.68 16.79 6.11
CA ILE A 352 16.22 17.01 6.12
C ILE A 352 15.43 15.69 6.07
N PRO A 353 15.73 14.72 5.18
CA PRO A 353 14.89 13.53 5.03
C PRO A 353 14.71 12.67 6.29
N PRO A 354 15.75 12.42 7.12
CA PRO A 354 15.57 11.68 8.38
C PRO A 354 14.56 12.34 9.32
N PHE A 355 14.56 13.66 9.44
CA PHE A 355 13.58 14.38 10.27
C PHE A 355 12.18 14.32 9.69
N HIS A 356 12.03 14.53 8.38
CA HIS A 356 10.74 14.44 7.71
C HIS A 356 10.13 13.04 7.83
N GLN A 357 10.92 11.99 7.60
CA GLN A 357 10.47 10.61 7.77
C GLN A 357 10.09 10.30 9.21
N ALA A 358 10.94 10.68 10.18
CA ALA A 358 10.66 10.45 11.59
C ALA A 358 9.41 11.21 12.05
N MET A 359 9.17 12.44 11.58
CA MET A 359 7.95 13.19 11.86
C MET A 359 6.70 12.39 11.48
N ASN A 360 6.64 11.85 10.26
CA ASN A 360 5.50 11.07 9.78
C ASN A 360 5.36 9.74 10.54
N ASP A 361 6.47 9.04 10.80
CA ASP A 361 6.47 7.80 11.56
C ASP A 361 6.00 8.01 13.02
N LEU A 362 6.38 9.11 13.65
CA LEU A 362 6.03 9.44 15.04
C LEU A 362 4.55 9.84 15.17
N LEU A 363 3.95 10.43 14.13
CA LEU A 363 2.50 10.66 14.10
C LEU A 363 1.72 9.34 14.16
N LEU A 364 2.16 8.31 13.43
CA LEU A 364 1.53 6.98 13.49
C LEU A 364 1.59 6.34 14.88
N ILE A 365 2.60 6.70 15.69
CA ILE A 365 2.78 6.18 17.05
C ILE A 365 1.75 6.78 18.02
N VAL A 366 1.21 7.98 17.76
CA VAL A 366 0.16 8.61 18.59
C VAL A 366 -1.07 7.70 18.67
N ASP A 367 -1.56 7.23 17.52
CA ASP A 367 -2.71 6.33 17.46
C ASP A 367 -2.36 4.91 17.91
N ALA A 368 -1.12 4.45 17.66
CA ALA A 368 -0.65 3.14 18.08
C ALA A 368 -0.66 2.98 19.61
N ASP A 369 -0.33 4.03 20.36
CA ASP A 369 -0.36 4.04 21.84
C ASP A 369 -1.79 3.84 22.37
N SER A 370 -2.73 4.64 21.87
CA SER A 370 -4.14 4.52 22.23
C SER A 370 -4.71 3.14 21.86
N THR A 371 -4.34 2.61 20.69
CA THR A 371 -4.76 1.28 20.22
C THR A 371 -4.18 0.16 21.10
N ALA A 372 -2.90 0.24 21.46
CA ALA A 372 -2.26 -0.74 22.33
C ALA A 372 -2.89 -0.76 23.73
N PHE A 373 -3.16 0.42 24.29
CA PHE A 373 -3.84 0.55 25.58
C PHE A 373 -5.26 -0.02 25.54
N ASN A 374 -6.04 0.32 24.51
CA ASN A 374 -7.41 -0.18 24.35
C ASN A 374 -7.43 -1.71 24.19
N SER A 375 -6.45 -2.29 23.48
CA SER A 375 -6.30 -3.75 23.34
C SER A 375 -6.03 -4.42 24.69
N TYR A 376 -5.17 -3.84 25.53
CA TYR A 376 -4.92 -4.33 26.88
C TYR A 376 -6.18 -4.24 27.76
N MET A 377 -6.92 -3.12 27.70
CA MET A 377 -8.18 -2.95 28.43
C MET A 377 -9.27 -3.93 27.97
N ALA A 378 -9.31 -4.27 26.69
CA ALA A 378 -10.21 -5.31 26.16
C ALA A 378 -9.85 -6.69 26.72
N ALA A 379 -8.55 -7.03 26.77
CA ALA A 379 -8.07 -8.27 27.38
C ALA A 379 -8.41 -8.37 28.87
N LEU A 380 -8.42 -7.26 29.62
CA LEU A 380 -8.83 -7.23 31.02
C LEU A 380 -10.31 -7.61 31.22
N LYS A 381 -11.17 -7.29 30.24
CA LYS A 381 -12.63 -7.53 30.24
C LYS A 381 -13.03 -8.93 29.76
N MET A 382 -12.09 -9.76 29.30
CA MET A 382 -12.39 -11.13 28.86
C MET A 382 -13.00 -11.99 30.00
N PRO A 383 -13.84 -13.00 29.67
CA PRO A 383 -14.46 -13.90 30.64
C PRO A 383 -13.45 -14.61 31.55
N ARG A 384 -13.94 -15.08 32.70
CA ARG A 384 -13.14 -15.80 33.72
C ARG A 384 -13.81 -17.09 34.18
N SER A 385 -14.71 -17.64 33.36
CA SER A 385 -15.63 -18.69 33.77
C SER A 385 -15.00 -20.08 33.73
N THR A 386 -14.08 -20.32 32.80
CA THR A 386 -13.38 -21.60 32.63
C THR A 386 -11.87 -21.45 32.77
N ALA A 387 -11.17 -22.56 33.03
CA ALA A 387 -9.70 -22.58 33.05
C ALA A 387 -9.09 -22.14 31.70
N ASP A 388 -9.73 -22.50 30.59
CA ASP A 388 -9.34 -22.07 29.25
C ASP A 388 -9.56 -20.56 29.05
N ASP A 389 -10.65 -19.99 29.58
CA ASP A 389 -10.88 -18.54 29.54
C ASP A 389 -9.82 -17.77 30.31
N ILE A 390 -9.45 -18.26 31.50
CA ILE A 390 -8.41 -17.65 32.33
C ILE A 390 -7.08 -17.66 31.58
N LYS A 391 -6.70 -18.79 30.99
CA LYS A 391 -5.46 -18.91 30.23
C LYS A 391 -5.44 -18.00 29.01
N ARG A 392 -6.49 -17.99 28.20
CA ARG A 392 -6.61 -17.09 27.02
C ARG A 392 -6.54 -15.63 27.42
N ARG A 393 -7.18 -15.27 28.53
CA ARG A 393 -7.16 -13.92 29.09
C ARG A 393 -5.75 -13.50 29.53
N GLU A 394 -5.02 -14.38 30.21
CA GLU A 394 -3.63 -14.12 30.62
C GLU A 394 -2.71 -13.95 29.41
N GLU A 395 -2.83 -14.84 28.40
CA GLU A 395 -2.06 -14.74 27.15
C GLU A 395 -2.35 -13.42 26.42
N ALA A 396 -3.63 -13.05 26.27
CA ALA A 396 -4.05 -11.80 25.63
C ALA A 396 -3.57 -10.56 26.40
N GLN A 397 -3.56 -10.61 27.74
CA GLN A 397 -3.03 -9.53 28.57
C GLN A 397 -1.52 -9.36 28.41
N GLN A 398 -0.77 -10.47 28.43
CA GLN A 398 0.69 -10.43 28.24
C GLN A 398 1.05 -9.94 26.84
N GLU A 399 0.31 -10.35 25.81
CA GLU A 399 0.49 -9.82 24.45
C GLU A 399 0.15 -8.33 24.37
N GLY A 400 -0.95 -7.90 25.01
CA GLY A 400 -1.34 -6.50 25.12
C GLY A 400 -0.28 -5.64 25.79
N LEU A 401 0.31 -6.10 26.89
CA LEU A 401 1.40 -5.41 27.59
C LEU A 401 2.68 -5.36 26.74
N LYS A 402 3.05 -6.45 26.06
CA LYS A 402 4.18 -6.45 25.13
C LYS A 402 3.99 -5.42 24.01
N LYS A 403 2.78 -5.30 23.45
CA LYS A 403 2.44 -4.24 22.48
C LYS A 403 2.54 -2.84 23.11
N ALA A 404 1.99 -2.66 24.31
CA ALA A 404 2.05 -1.37 25.03
C ALA A 404 3.46 -0.93 25.39
N VAL A 405 4.41 -1.86 25.59
CA VAL A 405 5.84 -1.57 25.75
C VAL A 405 6.54 -1.34 24.40
N GLY A 406 6.16 -2.10 23.36
CA GLY A 406 6.77 -2.01 22.04
C GLY A 406 6.56 -0.64 21.37
N VAL A 407 5.41 -0.01 21.56
CA VAL A 407 5.11 1.33 21.00
C VAL A 407 6.08 2.41 21.50
N PRO A 408 6.22 2.67 22.82
CA PRO A 408 7.17 3.66 23.32
C PRO A 408 8.64 3.26 23.10
N LEU A 409 8.95 1.95 23.02
CA LEU A 409 10.30 1.52 22.63
C LEU A 409 10.64 1.97 21.20
N SER A 410 9.72 1.74 20.25
CA SER A 410 9.90 2.20 18.86
C SER A 410 10.01 3.72 18.76
N LEU A 411 9.27 4.47 19.58
CA LEU A 411 9.43 5.93 19.67
C LEU A 411 10.86 6.30 20.10
N ALA A 412 11.36 5.67 21.16
CA ALA A 412 12.70 5.96 21.69
C ALA A 412 13.81 5.62 20.67
N GLU A 413 13.69 4.49 19.96
CA GLU A 413 14.62 4.10 18.89
C GLU A 413 14.62 5.09 17.72
N LYS A 414 13.43 5.51 17.26
CA LYS A 414 13.30 6.48 16.17
C LYS A 414 13.90 7.83 16.54
N VAL A 415 13.65 8.32 17.76
CA VAL A 415 14.24 9.58 18.23
C VAL A 415 15.76 9.45 18.43
N ALA A 416 16.25 8.31 18.91
CA ALA A 416 17.68 8.08 19.08
C ALA A 416 18.47 8.20 17.76
N ALA A 417 17.88 7.74 16.65
CA ALA A 417 18.46 7.87 15.32
C ALA A 417 18.59 9.33 14.83
N LEU A 418 17.80 10.26 15.39
CA LEU A 418 17.84 11.67 15.02
C LEU A 418 18.94 12.46 15.72
N TRP A 419 19.52 11.99 16.83
CA TRP A 419 20.48 12.79 17.60
C TRP A 419 21.74 13.19 16.81
N PRO A 420 22.42 12.29 16.07
CA PRO A 420 23.57 12.68 15.27
C PRO A 420 23.17 13.69 14.17
N VAL A 421 22.01 13.48 13.55
CA VAL A 421 21.46 14.36 12.50
C VAL A 421 21.14 15.74 13.07
N LEU A 422 20.60 15.81 14.29
CA LEU A 422 20.30 17.07 14.97
C LEU A 422 21.58 17.85 15.32
N GLN A 423 22.63 17.17 15.76
CA GLN A 423 23.91 17.82 16.06
C GLN A 423 24.49 18.48 14.81
N ASP A 424 24.45 17.80 13.67
CA ASP A 424 24.87 18.37 12.39
C ASP A 424 23.92 19.48 11.93
N MET A 425 22.60 19.32 12.13
CA MET A 425 21.61 20.34 11.81
C MET A 425 21.87 21.64 12.59
N VAL A 426 22.21 21.55 13.88
CA VAL A 426 22.55 22.72 14.71
C VAL A 426 23.87 23.35 14.27
N ARG A 427 24.84 22.55 13.81
CA ARG A 427 26.15 23.03 13.39
C ARG A 427 26.11 23.80 12.06
N TYR A 428 25.34 23.33 11.09
CA TYR A 428 25.31 23.87 9.73
C TYR A 428 24.03 24.64 9.38
N GLY A 429 22.99 24.50 10.20
CA GLY A 429 21.69 25.12 9.99
C GLY A 429 21.70 26.63 10.18
N ASN A 430 20.63 27.26 9.73
CA ASN A 430 20.41 28.69 9.83
C ASN A 430 20.39 29.14 11.31
N VAL A 431 21.33 30.00 11.69
CA VAL A 431 21.46 30.57 13.05
C VAL A 431 20.19 31.32 13.47
N ALA A 432 19.43 31.89 12.53
CA ALA A 432 18.16 32.55 12.84
C ALA A 432 17.10 31.58 13.41
N CYS A 433 17.20 30.29 13.11
CA CYS A 433 16.31 29.24 13.62
C CYS A 433 16.87 28.56 14.89
N LYS A 434 17.80 29.21 15.60
CA LYS A 434 18.42 28.65 16.81
C LYS A 434 17.40 28.34 17.91
N SER A 435 16.41 29.20 18.10
CA SER A 435 15.31 28.95 19.06
C SER A 435 14.53 27.69 18.68
N ASP A 436 14.25 27.50 17.39
CA ASP A 436 13.49 26.36 16.88
C ASP A 436 14.28 25.05 17.10
N ALA A 437 15.58 25.07 16.83
CA ALA A 437 16.46 23.92 17.08
C ALA A 437 16.60 23.59 18.58
N GLN A 438 16.59 24.60 19.46
CA GLN A 438 16.60 24.38 20.92
C GLN A 438 15.31 23.72 21.40
N VAL A 439 14.15 24.17 20.91
CA VAL A 439 12.87 23.55 21.21
C VAL A 439 12.80 22.14 20.63
N ALA A 440 13.29 21.93 19.41
CA ALA A 440 13.39 20.60 18.80
C ALA A 440 14.16 19.62 19.69
N ALA A 441 15.35 20.02 20.15
CA ALA A 441 16.17 19.20 21.04
C ALA A 441 15.45 18.85 22.35
N LYS A 442 14.84 19.84 23.02
CA LYS A 442 14.12 19.60 24.28
C LYS A 442 12.83 18.80 24.09
N ALA A 443 12.13 18.97 22.97
CA ALA A 443 10.96 18.17 22.64
C ALA A 443 11.35 16.69 22.45
N LEU A 444 12.38 16.41 21.64
CA LEU A 444 12.87 15.04 21.42
C LEU A 444 13.36 14.39 22.73
N GLU A 445 14.08 15.13 23.58
CA GLU A 445 14.51 14.66 24.90
C GLU A 445 13.32 14.33 25.81
N THR A 446 12.34 15.23 25.89
CA THR A 446 11.13 15.06 26.72
C THR A 446 10.30 13.88 26.23
N ALA A 447 10.24 13.66 24.93
CA ALA A 447 9.54 12.52 24.35
C ALA A 447 10.17 11.19 24.75
N VAL A 448 11.50 11.08 24.71
CA VAL A 448 12.22 9.87 25.16
C VAL A 448 12.05 9.67 26.67
N TRP A 449 12.07 10.75 27.45
CA TRP A 449 11.76 10.72 28.87
C TRP A 449 10.36 10.13 29.12
N GLY A 450 9.34 10.63 28.40
CA GLY A 450 7.99 10.11 28.51
C GLY A 450 7.86 8.64 28.08
N ALA A 451 8.51 8.26 26.97
CA ALA A 451 8.58 6.88 26.51
C ALA A 451 9.20 5.96 27.56
N TYR A 452 10.30 6.36 28.19
CA TYR A 452 10.97 5.61 29.25
C TYR A 452 10.05 5.29 30.44
N TYR A 453 9.29 6.27 30.93
CA TYR A 453 8.36 6.01 32.04
C TYR A 453 7.16 5.15 31.63
N ASN A 454 6.67 5.29 30.39
CA ASN A 454 5.63 4.41 29.85
C ASN A 454 6.11 2.96 29.67
N ILE A 455 7.40 2.76 29.35
CA ILE A 455 8.02 1.43 29.30
C ILE A 455 8.11 0.83 30.71
N ILE A 456 8.65 1.59 31.67
CA ILE A 456 8.86 1.10 33.03
C ILE A 456 7.55 0.74 33.74
N ILE A 457 6.50 1.54 33.56
CA ILE A 457 5.23 1.26 34.23
C ILE A 457 4.62 -0.06 33.74
N ASN A 458 4.66 -0.32 32.43
CA ASN A 458 4.11 -1.55 31.83
C ASN A 458 5.03 -2.78 32.01
N LEU A 459 6.35 -2.60 32.07
CA LEU A 459 7.31 -3.68 32.32
C LEU A 459 7.10 -4.38 33.68
N LYS A 460 6.51 -3.69 34.66
CA LYS A 460 6.21 -4.29 35.98
C LYS A 460 5.27 -5.49 35.85
N ASP A 461 4.28 -5.38 34.98
CA ASP A 461 3.17 -6.35 34.85
C ASP A 461 3.43 -7.46 33.82
N ILE A 462 4.52 -7.37 33.06
CA ILE A 462 4.96 -8.45 32.17
C ILE A 462 5.52 -9.61 33.01
N THR A 463 5.33 -10.87 32.61
CA THR A 463 5.89 -12.04 33.32
C THR A 463 7.13 -12.62 32.65
N ASP A 464 7.29 -12.38 31.36
CA ASP A 464 8.42 -12.84 30.55
C ASP A 464 9.74 -12.14 30.94
N GLN A 465 10.56 -12.84 31.72
CA GLN A 465 11.84 -12.33 32.20
C GLN A 465 12.86 -12.10 31.08
N SER A 466 12.82 -12.89 30.01
CA SER A 466 13.73 -12.72 28.88
C SER A 466 13.45 -11.38 28.17
N PHE A 467 12.17 -11.07 27.97
CA PHE A 467 11.73 -9.80 27.42
C PHE A 467 12.06 -8.63 28.35
N LYS A 468 11.82 -8.75 29.66
CA LYS A 468 12.19 -7.71 30.63
C LYS A 468 13.69 -7.40 30.60
N CYS A 469 14.53 -8.43 30.62
CA CYS A 469 15.98 -8.27 30.57
C CYS A 469 16.42 -7.64 29.25
N ALA A 470 15.86 -8.06 28.11
CA ALA A 470 16.18 -7.48 26.80
C ALA A 470 15.86 -5.97 26.76
N VAL A 471 14.66 -5.58 27.18
CA VAL A 471 14.24 -4.16 27.17
C VAL A 471 14.99 -3.34 28.22
N SER A 472 15.26 -3.90 29.41
CA SER A 472 15.96 -3.18 30.49
C SER A 472 17.45 -2.99 30.24
N ASN A 473 18.08 -3.95 29.54
CA ASN A 473 19.48 -3.90 29.14
C ASN A 473 19.68 -3.13 27.84
N ASP A 474 18.61 -2.70 27.17
CA ASP A 474 18.73 -1.88 25.99
C ASP A 474 19.42 -0.56 26.36
N THR A 475 20.70 -0.50 25.98
CA THR A 475 21.60 0.62 26.25
C THR A 475 21.06 1.95 25.71
N MET A 476 20.12 1.95 24.75
CA MET A 476 19.49 3.18 24.27
C MET A 476 18.63 3.86 25.35
N LEU A 477 17.85 3.10 26.12
CA LEU A 477 17.06 3.63 27.24
C LEU A 477 17.96 4.14 28.36
N GLN A 478 19.11 3.48 28.58
CA GLN A 478 20.06 3.89 29.62
C GLN A 478 20.94 5.08 29.23
N ARG A 479 21.29 5.24 27.94
CA ARG A 479 22.15 6.33 27.46
C ARG A 479 21.37 7.64 27.29
N ASN A 480 20.19 7.60 26.68
CA ASN A 480 19.42 8.82 26.39
C ASN A 480 18.88 9.52 27.65
N CYS A 481 18.69 8.81 28.77
CA CYS A 481 18.34 9.42 30.06
C CYS A 481 19.56 9.84 30.90
N ARG A 482 20.79 9.42 30.54
CA ARG A 482 22.02 9.69 31.33
C ARG A 482 22.94 10.75 30.72
N THR A 483 22.72 11.18 29.48
CA THR A 483 23.33 12.41 28.94
C THR A 483 22.65 13.64 29.56
N ARG A 484 23.06 13.92 30.80
CA ARG A 484 22.89 15.19 31.50
C ARG A 484 23.85 16.24 30.98
#